data_AF-T0Y0J8-F1
#
_entry.id   AF-T0Y0J8-F1
#
_cell.length_a   1.000
_cell.length_b   1.000
_cell.length_c   1.000
_cell.angle_alpha   90.00
_cell.angle_beta   90.00
_cell.angle_gamma   90.00
#
_symmetry.space_group_name_H-M   'P 1'
#
loop_
_entity.id
_entity.type
_entity.pdbx_description
1 polymer ?
#
loop_
_entity_poly.entity_id
_entity_poly.type
_entity_poly.pdbx_seq_one_letter_code
_entity_poly.pdbx_strand_id
1 'polypeptide(L)'
;FYSRGMGMGDAFWLAAIGSFTGPRNLSIVLLVASGTGILAALAIHSLSRPEKRGSLFGKALPFGPFLSLGGILALGFPEIAQIVNSHIMEIPL
;
A
#
# COMPACT_ATOMS: atom_id res chain seq x y z
N PHE A 1 -16.77 3.38 -15.60
CA PHE A 1 -16.55 2.48 -14.46
C PHE A 1 -15.66 3.18 -13.46
N TYR A 2 -16.23 3.75 -12.40
CA TYR A 2 -15.47 4.31 -11.29
C TYR A 2 -15.09 3.15 -10.37
N SER A 3 -13.81 2.80 -10.29
CA SER A 3 -13.35 1.79 -9.33
C SER A 3 -13.57 2.33 -7.93
N ARG A 4 -14.53 1.78 -7.19
CA ARG A 4 -14.79 2.09 -5.76
C ARG A 4 -13.70 1.53 -4.83
N GLY A 5 -12.47 1.40 -5.32
CA GLY A 5 -11.35 0.71 -4.68
C GLY A 5 -10.06 0.88 -5.48
N MET A 6 -9.17 -0.10 -5.38
CA MET A 6 -7.85 -0.11 -6.02
C MET A 6 -7.98 0.00 -7.56
N GLY A 7 -7.22 0.92 -8.18
CA GLY A 7 -7.27 1.13 -9.62
C GLY A 7 -6.71 -0.08 -10.36
N MET A 8 -7.20 -0.35 -11.58
CA MET A 8 -6.69 -1.46 -12.42
C MET A 8 -5.16 -1.39 -12.60
N GLY A 9 -4.62 -0.17 -12.72
CA GLY A 9 -3.17 0.05 -12.77
C GLY A 9 -2.44 -0.38 -11.49
N ASP A 10 -3.02 -0.11 -10.32
CA ASP A 10 -2.44 -0.49 -9.03
C ASP A 10 -2.45 -2.02 -8.86
N ALA A 11 -3.48 -2.70 -9.38
CA ALA A 11 -3.55 -4.17 -9.37
C ALA A 11 -2.48 -4.80 -10.27
N PHE A 12 -2.27 -4.28 -11.48
CA PHE A 12 -1.17 -4.72 -12.34
C PHE A 12 0.20 -4.44 -11.71
N TRP A 13 0.34 -3.30 -11.03
CA TRP A 13 1.58 -2.94 -10.36
C TRP A 13 1.88 -3.86 -9.16
N LEU A 14 0.86 -4.19 -8.36
CA LEU A 14 0.97 -5.18 -7.29
C LEU A 14 1.34 -6.55 -7.84
N ALA A 15 0.75 -6.98 -8.97
CA ALA A 15 1.08 -8.25 -9.61
C ALA A 15 2.53 -8.28 -10.09
N ALA A 16 3.03 -7.19 -10.67
CA ALA A 16 4.44 -7.07 -11.05
C ALA A 16 5.35 -7.18 -9.83
N ILE A 17 5.07 -6.42 -8.75
CA ILE A 17 5.84 -6.49 -7.50
C ILE A 17 5.79 -7.91 -6.92
N GLY A 18 4.64 -8.56 -6.92
CA GLY A 18 4.48 -9.94 -6.43
C GLY A 18 5.24 -10.98 -7.26
N SER A 19 5.34 -10.77 -8.58
CA SER A 19 6.14 -11.62 -9.46
C SER A 19 7.65 -11.52 -9.13
N PHE A 20 8.13 -10.31 -8.81
CA PHE A 20 9.54 -10.08 -8.47
C PHE A 20 9.90 -10.44 -7.02
N THR A 21 9.02 -10.13 -6.06
CA THR A 21 9.27 -10.36 -4.61
C THR A 21 8.79 -11.73 -4.13
N GLY A 22 7.94 -12.40 -4.91
CA GLY A 22 7.24 -13.61 -4.50
C GLY A 22 5.93 -13.32 -3.75
N PRO A 23 4.95 -14.23 -3.83
CA PRO A 23 3.61 -14.02 -3.25
C PRO A 23 3.63 -13.88 -1.73
N ARG A 24 4.62 -14.47 -1.06
CA ARG A 24 4.83 -14.36 0.40
C ARG A 24 5.09 -12.93 0.85
N ASN A 25 5.73 -12.10 0.01
CA ASN A 25 6.07 -10.73 0.37
C ASN A 25 4.95 -9.72 0.04
N LEU A 26 3.87 -10.15 -0.61
CA LEU A 26 2.75 -9.25 -0.93
C LEU A 26 2.05 -8.71 0.31
N SER A 27 1.97 -9.51 1.39
CA SER A 27 1.40 -9.11 2.67
C SER A 27 2.12 -7.90 3.27
N ILE A 28 3.46 -7.92 3.33
CA ILE A 28 4.24 -6.77 3.83
C ILE A 28 4.13 -5.57 2.89
N VAL A 29 4.16 -5.77 1.57
CA VAL A 29 3.99 -4.69 0.58
C VAL A 29 2.66 -3.98 0.77
N LEU A 30 1.58 -4.74 0.92
CA LEU A 30 0.23 -4.19 1.15
C LEU A 30 0.09 -3.52 2.52
N LEU A 31 0.71 -4.08 3.55
CA LEU A 31 0.70 -3.51 4.90
C LEU A 31 1.39 -2.13 4.93
N VAL A 32 2.57 -2.04 4.30
CA VAL A 32 3.31 -0.78 4.21
C VAL A 32 2.56 0.22 3.31
N ALA A 33 2.05 -0.22 2.16
CA ALA A 33 1.33 0.65 1.25
C ALA A 33 0.05 1.23 1.89
N SER A 34 -0.72 0.41 2.60
CA SER A 34 -1.92 0.87 3.31
C SER A 34 -1.59 1.77 4.50
N GLY A 35 -0.59 1.40 5.32
CA GLY A 35 -0.15 2.23 6.45
C GLY A 35 0.34 3.61 6.01
N THR A 36 1.21 3.66 5.00
CA THR A 36 1.71 4.94 4.45
C THR A 36 0.63 5.73 3.72
N GLY A 37 -0.28 5.06 3.01
CA GLY A 37 -1.42 5.70 2.35
C GLY A 37 -2.39 6.34 3.35
N ILE A 38 -2.68 5.68 4.48
CA ILE A 38 -3.51 6.22 5.57
C ILE A 38 -2.82 7.43 6.21
N LEU A 39 -1.52 7.33 6.52
CA LEU A 39 -0.77 8.45 7.08
C LEU A 39 -0.74 9.65 6.14
N ALA A 40 -0.53 9.42 4.83
CA ALA A 40 -0.58 10.47 3.83
C ALA A 40 -1.98 11.10 3.72
N ALA A 41 -3.04 10.28 3.73
CA ALA A 41 -4.42 10.76 3.71
C ALA A 41 -4.74 11.61 4.96
N LEU A 42 -4.31 11.18 6.15
CA LEU A 42 -4.47 11.92 7.39
C LEU A 42 -3.68 13.23 7.38
N ALA A 43 -2.43 13.21 6.91
CA ALA A 43 -1.60 14.41 6.80
C ALA A 43 -2.22 15.45 5.85
N ILE A 44 -2.66 15.01 4.67
CA ILE A 44 -3.36 15.86 3.70
C ILE A 44 -4.65 16.41 4.31
N HIS A 45 -5.42 15.57 5.00
CA HIS A 45 -6.67 15.98 5.63
C HIS A 45 -6.46 17.02 6.74
N SER A 46 -5.41 16.87 7.55
CA SER A 46 -5.07 17.80 8.64
C SER A 46 -4.51 19.13 8.14
N LEU A 47 -3.75 19.11 7.04
CA LEU A 47 -3.13 20.32 6.48
C LEU A 47 -4.06 21.08 5.51
N SER A 48 -5.18 20.46 5.13
CA SER A 48 -6.12 21.05 4.20
C SER A 48 -7.08 22.03 4.88
N ARG A 49 -7.19 23.21 4.28
CA ARG A 49 -8.14 24.24 4.73
C ARG A 49 -9.58 23.71 4.69
N PRO A 50 -10.45 24.11 5.64
CA PRO A 50 -11.81 23.59 5.76
C PRO A 50 -12.63 23.69 4.46
N GLU A 51 -12.43 24.73 3.65
CA GLU A 51 -13.14 24.92 2.38
C GLU A 51 -12.79 23.88 1.29
N LYS A 52 -11.60 23.27 1.36
CA LYS A 52 -11.16 22.23 0.41
C LYS A 52 -11.36 20.80 0.95
N ARG A 53 -11.78 20.67 2.21
CA ARG A 53 -11.92 19.38 2.91
C ARG A 53 -12.96 18.48 2.24
N GLY A 54 -14.05 19.06 1.72
CA GLY A 54 -15.09 18.32 0.96
C GLY A 54 -14.64 17.85 -0.43
N SER A 55 -13.71 18.55 -1.09
CA SER A 55 -13.20 18.17 -2.42
C SER A 55 -12.16 17.03 -2.35
N LEU A 56 -11.48 16.88 -1.22
CA LEU A 56 -10.44 15.86 -1.03
C LEU A 56 -11.01 14.47 -0.77
N PHE A 57 -12.17 14.36 -0.11
CA PHE A 57 -12.85 13.07 0.08
C PHE A 57 -13.25 12.39 -1.25
N GLY A 58 -13.40 13.17 -2.33
CA GLY A 58 -13.72 12.65 -3.66
C GLY A 58 -12.49 12.39 -4.55
N LYS A 59 -11.28 12.81 -4.14
CA LYS A 59 -10.06 12.55 -4.90
C LYS A 59 -9.49 11.20 -4.47
N ALA A 60 -9.61 10.21 -5.35
CA ALA A 60 -8.92 8.94 -5.21
C ALA A 60 -7.40 9.21 -5.10
N LEU A 61 -6.83 8.92 -3.93
CA LEU A 61 -5.39 8.95 -3.73
C LEU A 61 -4.79 7.78 -4.53
N PRO A 62 -3.86 8.01 -5.46
CA PRO A 62 -3.29 6.92 -6.25
C PRO A 62 -2.53 5.97 -5.33
N PHE A 63 -2.83 4.68 -5.41
CA PHE A 63 -2.24 3.67 -4.51
C PHE A 63 -0.86 3.20 -5.00
N GLY A 64 -0.60 3.31 -6.30
CA GLY A 64 0.67 2.97 -6.96
C GLY A 64 1.95 3.47 -6.28
N PRO A 65 2.08 4.77 -5.91
CA PRO A 65 3.27 5.26 -5.22
C PRO A 65 3.54 4.57 -3.88
N PHE A 66 2.49 4.29 -3.10
CA PHE A 66 2.62 3.60 -1.82
C PHE A 66 2.94 2.12 -1.99
N LEU A 67 2.41 1.47 -3.04
CA LEU A 67 2.82 0.13 -3.45
C LEU A 67 4.29 0.05 -3.82
N SER A 68 4.77 1.01 -4.61
CA SER A 68 6.20 1.08 -4.96
C SER A 68 7.08 1.19 -3.73
N LEU A 69 6.70 2.02 -2.75
CA LEU A 69 7.41 2.12 -1.47
C LEU A 69 7.43 0.78 -0.72
N GLY A 70 6.29 0.09 -0.65
CA GLY A 70 6.20 -1.25 -0.06
C GLY A 70 7.10 -2.26 -0.77
N GLY A 71 7.12 -2.25 -2.11
CA GLY A 71 7.98 -3.12 -2.92
C GLY A 71 9.46 -2.86 -2.74
N ILE A 72 9.87 -1.58 -2.71
CA ILE A 72 11.26 -1.19 -2.45
C ILE A 72 11.69 -1.62 -1.05
N LEU A 73 10.84 -1.45 -0.04
CA LEU A 73 11.15 -1.88 1.32
C LEU A 73 11.24 -3.41 1.42
N ALA A 74 10.35 -4.14 0.76
CA ALA A 74 10.40 -5.60 0.73
C ALA A 74 11.67 -6.15 0.06
N LEU A 75 12.17 -5.48 -0.99
CA LEU A 75 13.41 -5.86 -1.67
C LEU A 75 14.67 -5.38 -0.96
N GLY A 76 14.65 -4.16 -0.42
CA GLY A 76 15.81 -3.52 0.20
C GLY A 76 16.08 -4.00 1.62
N PHE A 77 15.06 -4.47 2.34
CA PHE A 77 15.18 -4.95 3.72
C PHE A 77 14.55 -6.34 3.88
N PRO A 78 15.18 -7.38 3.30
CA PRO A 78 14.64 -8.73 3.32
C PRO A 78 14.45 -9.29 4.74
N GLU A 79 15.27 -8.87 5.70
CA GLU A 79 15.16 -9.26 7.11
C GLU A 79 13.82 -8.82 7.72
N ILE A 80 13.40 -7.58 7.46
CA ILE A 80 12.12 -7.03 7.94
C ILE A 80 10.96 -7.80 7.31
N ALA A 81 11.04 -8.05 6.00
CA ALA A 81 10.04 -8.85 5.30
C ALA A 81 9.96 -10.27 5.88
N GLN A 82 11.09 -10.91 6.19
CA GLN A 82 11.13 -12.25 6.79
C GLN A 82 10.52 -12.29 8.19
N ILE A 83 10.84 -11.32 9.06
CA ILE A 83 10.27 -11.22 10.41
C ILE A 83 8.74 -11.09 10.34
N VAL A 84 8.25 -10.22 9.46
CA VAL A 84 6.80 -10.04 9.31
C VAL A 84 6.16 -11.31 8.77
N ASN A 85 6.80 -11.96 7.80
CA ASN A 85 6.26 -13.18 7.24
C ASN A 85 6.29 -14.38 8.20
N SER A 86 7.26 -14.48 9.13
CA SER A 86 7.25 -15.53 10.16
C SER A 86 6.05 -15.36 11.09
N HIS A 87 5.79 -14.15 11.57
CA HIS A 87 4.65 -13.88 12.45
C HIS A 87 3.29 -14.00 11.74
N ILE A 88 3.22 -13.72 10.44
CA ILE A 88 1.96 -13.79 9.67
C ILE A 88 1.65 -15.23 9.20
N MET A 89 2.66 -16.06 8.90
CA MET A 89 2.45 -17.42 8.37
C MET A 89 2.54 -18.54 9.40
N GLU A 90 2.88 -18.25 10.65
CA GLU A 90 2.89 -19.24 11.73
C GLU A 90 1.49 -19.62 12.25
N ILE A 91 0.41 -19.19 11.58
CA ILE A 91 -0.92 -19.78 11.80
C ILE A 91 -0.99 -21.05 10.92
N PRO A 92 -0.81 -22.27 11.49
CA PRO A 92 -1.17 -23.48 10.76
C PRO A 92 -2.67 -23.42 10.45
N LEU A 93 -3.02 -23.61 9.17
CA LEU A 93 -4.39 -23.89 8.76
C LEU A 93 -4.87 -25.20 9.37
#